data_AF-A0A7V9REL8-F1
#
_entry.id   AF-A0A7V9REL8-F1
#
_cell.length_a   1.000
_cell.length_b   1.000
_cell.length_c   1.000
_cell.angle_alpha   90.00
_cell.angle_beta   90.00
_cell.angle_gamma   90.00
#
_symmetry.space_group_name_H-M   'P 1'
#
loop_
_entity.id
_entity.type
_entity.pdbx_description
1 polymer ?
#
loop_
_entity_poly.entity_id
_entity_poly.type
_entity_poly.pdbx_seq_one_letter_code
_entity_poly.pdbx_strand_id
1 'polypeptide(L)'
;ALTADVTTIDLGTVRLGEASAAHSVRVTNTTNAPISIGNATVADAQFVLDPAPSPAPIAPGATATFAVRYVPSVAGAASSQIEIVLVGETATEVTIGVAGLGLGEDEGGCCSTGDGAGSSSVLLGFAVLGALRRRRRRS
;
A
#
# COMPACT_ATOMS: atom_id res chain seq x y z
N ALA A 1 -14.50 -0.35 -26.16
CA ALA A 1 -14.38 -1.11 -24.91
C ALA A 1 -14.66 -0.17 -23.73
N LEU A 2 -14.67 -0.68 -22.51
CA LEU A 2 -14.29 0.12 -21.35
C LEU A 2 -12.75 0.18 -21.28
N THR A 3 -12.18 1.31 -20.88
CA THR A 3 -10.72 1.48 -20.79
C THR A 3 -10.36 2.23 -19.52
N ALA A 4 -9.56 1.59 -18.65
CA ALA A 4 -9.04 2.23 -17.45
C ALA A 4 -7.84 3.14 -17.76
N ASP A 5 -7.72 4.22 -17.00
CA ASP A 5 -6.58 5.14 -17.01
C ASP A 5 -5.30 4.48 -16.45
N VAL A 6 -5.47 3.60 -15.47
CA VAL A 6 -4.40 2.80 -14.84
C VAL A 6 -4.77 1.32 -14.80
N THR A 7 -3.79 0.45 -15.04
CA THR A 7 -3.94 -1.03 -14.99
C THR A 7 -3.22 -1.67 -13.81
N THR A 8 -2.39 -0.91 -13.08
CA THR A 8 -1.71 -1.36 -11.86
C THR A 8 -1.69 -0.20 -10.86
N ILE A 9 -1.98 -0.48 -9.59
CA ILE A 9 -2.00 0.50 -8.50
C ILE A 9 -1.19 -0.05 -7.33
N ASP A 10 -0.20 0.72 -6.90
CA ASP A 10 0.46 0.50 -5.61
C ASP A 10 -0.21 1.40 -4.56
N LEU A 11 -0.67 0.79 -3.46
CA LEU A 11 -1.36 1.44 -2.34
C LEU A 11 -0.41 1.71 -1.17
N GLY A 12 0.89 1.47 -1.36
CA GLY A 12 1.95 1.74 -0.40
C GLY A 12 1.95 0.85 0.84
N THR A 13 2.67 1.31 1.86
CA THR A 13 2.74 0.69 3.19
C THR A 13 1.65 1.22 4.11
N VAL A 14 0.85 0.34 4.69
CA VAL A 14 -0.27 0.66 5.60
C VAL A 14 -0.15 -0.22 6.85
N ARG A 15 -0.48 0.32 8.02
CA ARG A 15 -0.48 -0.44 9.29
C ARG A 15 -1.70 -1.35 9.39
N LEU A 16 -1.57 -2.47 10.10
CA LEU A 16 -2.69 -3.41 10.28
C LEU A 16 -3.91 -2.70 10.88
N GLY A 17 -5.08 -2.93 10.28
CA GLY A 17 -6.35 -2.31 10.68
C GLY A 17 -6.51 -0.83 10.31
N GLU A 18 -5.49 -0.15 9.79
CA GLU A 18 -5.62 1.17 9.18
C GLU A 18 -6.01 1.06 7.70
N ALA A 19 -6.51 2.16 7.11
CA ALA A 19 -6.85 2.23 5.69
C ALA A 19 -5.90 3.17 4.95
N SER A 20 -5.48 2.78 3.74
CA SER A 20 -4.70 3.64 2.83
C SER A 20 -5.46 4.91 2.44
N ALA A 21 -4.73 5.85 1.84
CA ALA A 21 -5.35 6.85 0.98
C ALA A 21 -6.21 6.17 -0.10
N ALA A 22 -7.29 6.83 -0.53
CA ALA A 22 -8.13 6.33 -1.62
C ALA A 22 -7.46 6.64 -2.97
N HIS A 23 -7.19 5.61 -3.77
CA HIS A 23 -6.65 5.76 -5.12
C HIS A 23 -7.81 5.74 -6.12
N SER A 24 -8.07 6.90 -6.73
CA SER A 24 -9.11 7.10 -7.74
C SER A 24 -8.74 6.41 -9.05
N VAL A 25 -9.64 5.58 -9.56
CA VAL A 25 -9.53 4.92 -10.86
C VAL A 25 -10.61 5.47 -11.78
N ARG A 26 -10.19 5.88 -12.98
CA ARG A 26 -11.05 6.48 -14.00
C ARG A 26 -11.19 5.50 -15.17
N VAL A 27 -12.43 5.19 -15.56
CA VAL A 27 -12.75 4.23 -16.65
C VAL A 27 -13.63 4.88 -17.72
N THR A 28 -13.13 4.89 -18.95
CA THR A 28 -13.70 5.60 -20.10
C THR A 28 -14.41 4.65 -21.05
N ASN A 29 -15.62 5.02 -21.48
CA ASN A 29 -16.31 4.30 -22.54
C ASN A 29 -15.76 4.74 -23.91
N THR A 30 -15.04 3.83 -24.58
CA THR A 30 -14.50 4.03 -25.94
C THR A 30 -15.35 3.40 -27.04
N THR A 31 -16.57 2.93 -26.71
CA THR A 31 -17.55 2.44 -27.70
C THR A 31 -18.46 3.57 -28.21
N ASN A 32 -19.20 3.29 -29.29
CA ASN A 32 -20.22 4.19 -29.84
C ASN A 32 -21.61 4.02 -29.19
N ALA A 33 -21.75 3.21 -28.15
CA ALA A 33 -23.00 2.95 -27.42
C ALA A 33 -22.83 3.27 -25.93
N PRO A 34 -23.90 3.56 -25.17
CA PRO A 34 -23.79 3.64 -23.72
C PRO A 34 -23.47 2.27 -23.12
N ILE A 35 -22.54 2.22 -22.16
CA ILE A 35 -22.20 1.00 -21.39
C ILE A 35 -22.39 1.25 -19.91
N SER A 36 -22.80 0.23 -19.15
CA SER A 36 -22.97 0.32 -17.69
C SER A 36 -22.05 -0.68 -17.01
N ILE A 37 -21.37 -0.25 -15.94
CA ILE A 37 -20.64 -1.17 -15.06
C ILE A 37 -21.68 -2.03 -14.34
N GLY A 38 -21.56 -3.35 -14.43
CA GLY A 38 -22.46 -4.29 -13.77
C GLY A 38 -21.95 -4.67 -12.40
N ASN A 39 -20.75 -5.25 -12.35
CA ASN A 39 -20.05 -5.62 -11.13
C ASN A 39 -18.60 -5.17 -11.19
N ALA A 40 -18.05 -4.81 -10.03
CA ALA A 40 -16.61 -4.72 -9.82
C ALA A 40 -16.27 -5.52 -8.57
N THR A 41 -15.36 -6.49 -8.71
CA THR A 41 -15.00 -7.44 -7.66
C THR A 41 -13.49 -7.51 -7.50
N VAL A 42 -13.03 -7.72 -6.27
CA VAL A 42 -11.63 -7.99 -5.95
C VAL A 42 -11.58 -9.24 -5.08
N ALA A 43 -10.63 -10.13 -5.37
CA ALA A 43 -10.59 -11.45 -4.74
C ALA A 43 -10.12 -11.40 -3.28
N ASP A 44 -9.31 -10.42 -2.93
CA ASP A 44 -8.77 -10.22 -1.58
C ASP A 44 -9.50 -9.09 -0.86
N ALA A 45 -10.11 -9.42 0.28
CA ALA A 45 -10.90 -8.51 1.11
C ALA A 45 -10.07 -7.42 1.82
N GLN A 46 -8.73 -7.49 1.80
CA GLN A 46 -7.87 -6.38 2.21
C GLN A 46 -7.97 -5.20 1.24
N PHE A 47 -8.46 -5.38 0.02
CA PHE A 47 -8.68 -4.30 -0.94
C PHE A 47 -10.16 -3.94 -0.98
N VAL A 48 -10.48 -2.68 -0.69
CA VAL A 48 -11.86 -2.20 -0.54
C VAL A 48 -12.16 -1.16 -1.61
N LEU A 49 -13.23 -1.37 -2.37
CA LEU A 49 -13.73 -0.40 -3.35
C LEU A 49 -14.63 0.63 -2.65
N ASP A 50 -14.11 1.85 -2.46
CA ASP A 50 -14.80 2.93 -1.74
C ASP A 50 -14.46 4.32 -2.35
N PRO A 51 -15.40 4.97 -3.06
CA PRO A 51 -16.71 4.45 -3.45
C PRO A 51 -16.58 3.35 -4.51
N ALA A 52 -17.40 2.30 -4.40
CA ALA A 52 -17.56 1.31 -5.45
C ALA A 52 -18.17 1.93 -6.73
N PRO A 53 -17.86 1.41 -7.93
CA PRO A 53 -18.43 1.92 -9.17
C PRO A 53 -19.95 1.73 -9.20
N SER A 54 -20.67 2.81 -9.49
CA SER A 54 -22.13 2.79 -9.58
C SER A 54 -22.60 2.16 -10.90
N PRO A 55 -23.68 1.36 -10.91
CA PRO A 55 -24.32 0.84 -12.12
C PRO A 55 -25.12 1.93 -12.84
N ALA A 56 -24.41 2.92 -13.38
CA ALA A 56 -24.95 4.03 -14.15
C ALA A 56 -24.47 3.94 -15.62
N PRO A 57 -25.29 4.33 -16.61
CA PRO A 57 -24.90 4.32 -18.01
C PRO A 57 -23.87 5.40 -18.33
N ILE A 58 -22.68 4.96 -18.75
CA ILE A 58 -21.58 5.79 -19.23
C ILE A 58 -21.78 6.01 -20.73
N ALA A 59 -22.12 7.22 -21.14
CA ALA A 59 -22.26 7.59 -22.54
C ALA A 59 -20.93 7.44 -23.33
N PRO A 60 -20.96 7.32 -24.68
CA PRO A 60 -19.75 7.33 -25.52
C PRO A 60 -18.82 8.50 -25.19
N GLY A 61 -17.54 8.21 -24.95
CA GLY A 61 -16.53 9.20 -24.55
C GLY A 61 -16.65 9.73 -23.11
N ALA A 62 -17.73 9.43 -22.40
CA ALA A 62 -17.90 9.76 -21.00
C ALA A 62 -17.12 8.80 -20.09
N THR A 63 -17.12 9.09 -18.79
CA THR A 63 -16.23 8.42 -17.85
C THR A 63 -16.88 8.22 -16.49
N ALA A 64 -16.66 7.05 -15.89
CA ALA A 64 -16.94 6.80 -14.49
C ALA A 64 -15.64 6.85 -13.67
N THR A 65 -15.77 7.20 -12.40
CA THR A 65 -14.67 7.18 -11.43
C THR A 65 -15.13 6.39 -10.21
N PHE A 66 -14.28 5.50 -9.73
CA PHE A 66 -14.40 4.81 -8.44
C PHE A 66 -13.07 4.94 -7.71
N ALA A 67 -12.95 4.46 -6.47
CA ALA A 67 -11.65 4.41 -5.81
C ALA A 67 -11.45 3.09 -5.05
N VAL A 68 -10.18 2.76 -4.82
CA VAL A 68 -9.76 1.60 -4.04
C VAL A 68 -8.89 2.03 -2.86
N ARG A 69 -9.02 1.32 -1.75
CA ARG A 69 -8.22 1.45 -0.53
C ARG A 69 -7.64 0.10 -0.15
N TYR A 70 -6.51 0.10 0.55
CA TYR A 70 -5.91 -1.08 1.17
C TYR A 70 -6.12 -1.02 2.69
N VAL A 71 -6.61 -2.11 3.27
CA VAL A 71 -6.87 -2.32 4.70
C VAL A 71 -6.22 -3.66 5.09
N PRO A 72 -4.90 -3.68 5.39
CA PRO A 72 -4.21 -4.92 5.71
C PRO A 72 -4.73 -5.53 7.02
N SER A 73 -5.03 -6.82 6.97
CA SER A 73 -5.37 -7.65 8.15
C SER A 73 -4.20 -8.52 8.63
N VAL A 74 -3.16 -8.66 7.81
CA VAL A 74 -1.95 -9.46 8.06
C VAL A 74 -0.74 -8.68 7.55
N ALA A 75 0.39 -8.79 8.25
CA ALA A 75 1.64 -8.14 7.85
C ALA A 75 2.30 -8.88 6.67
N GLY A 76 2.91 -8.12 5.75
CA GLY A 76 3.55 -8.64 4.54
C GLY A 76 3.02 -8.00 3.26
N ALA A 77 3.51 -8.48 2.12
CA ALA A 77 3.05 -8.01 0.81
C ALA A 77 1.75 -8.72 0.40
N ALA A 78 0.75 -7.94 0.02
CA ALA A 78 -0.48 -8.43 -0.59
C ALA A 78 -0.60 -7.89 -2.02
N SER A 79 -1.13 -8.73 -2.92
CA SER A 79 -1.50 -8.30 -4.27
C SER A 79 -2.74 -9.04 -4.74
N SER A 80 -3.57 -8.35 -5.50
CA SER A 80 -4.85 -8.85 -6.00
C SER A 80 -5.18 -8.19 -7.34
N GLN A 81 -6.34 -8.53 -7.90
CA GLN A 81 -6.86 -7.93 -9.12
C GLN A 81 -8.31 -7.50 -8.92
N ILE A 82 -8.61 -6.28 -9.35
CA ILE A 82 -9.99 -5.79 -9.51
C ILE A 82 -10.44 -6.19 -10.91
N GLU A 83 -11.54 -6.92 -10.98
CA GLU A 83 -12.21 -7.33 -12.21
C GLU A 83 -13.51 -6.55 -12.38
N ILE A 84 -13.72 -5.97 -13.57
CA ILE A 84 -14.92 -5.20 -13.92
C ILE A 84 -15.67 -5.93 -15.04
N VAL A 85 -16.94 -6.20 -14.78
CA VAL A 85 -17.88 -6.84 -15.72
C VAL A 85 -19.00 -5.86 -16.04
N LEU A 86 -19.36 -5.74 -17.33
CA LEU A 86 -20.44 -4.85 -17.79
C LEU A 86 -21.83 -5.46 -17.54
N VAL A 87 -22.86 -4.62 -17.46
CA VAL A 87 -24.25 -5.09 -17.34
C VAL A 87 -24.64 -5.93 -18.56
N GLY A 88 -25.05 -7.18 -18.32
CA GLY A 88 -25.45 -8.12 -19.37
C GLY A 88 -24.31 -9.02 -19.90
N GLU A 89 -23.07 -8.71 -19.55
CA GLU A 89 -21.90 -9.51 -19.91
C GLU A 89 -21.49 -10.48 -18.79
N THR A 90 -20.78 -11.54 -19.16
CA THR A 90 -20.14 -12.48 -18.22
C THR A 90 -18.62 -12.48 -18.31
N ALA A 91 -18.04 -11.82 -19.32
CA ALA A 91 -16.62 -11.66 -19.49
C ALA A 91 -16.11 -10.42 -18.73
N THR A 92 -14.91 -10.52 -18.16
CA THR A 92 -14.20 -9.39 -17.57
C THR A 92 -13.73 -8.45 -18.67
N GLU A 93 -14.25 -7.22 -18.68
CA GLU A 93 -13.93 -6.18 -19.68
C GLU A 93 -12.66 -5.42 -19.30
N VAL A 94 -12.41 -5.23 -18.00
CA VAL A 94 -11.22 -4.55 -17.46
C VAL A 94 -10.70 -5.28 -16.23
N THR A 95 -9.38 -5.48 -16.19
CA THR A 95 -8.65 -6.01 -15.03
C THR A 95 -7.61 -4.98 -14.57
N ILE A 96 -7.54 -4.71 -13.27
CA ILE A 96 -6.60 -3.77 -12.66
C ILE A 96 -5.87 -4.47 -11.51
N GLY A 97 -4.55 -4.57 -11.60
CA GLY A 97 -3.72 -5.08 -10.51
C GLY A 97 -3.66 -4.09 -9.34
N VAL A 98 -3.76 -4.59 -8.12
CA VAL A 98 -3.56 -3.82 -6.89
C VAL A 98 -2.51 -4.49 -6.02
N ALA A 99 -1.66 -3.69 -5.40
CA ALA A 99 -0.62 -4.14 -4.47
C ALA A 99 -0.56 -3.23 -3.23
N GLY A 100 -0.14 -3.80 -2.11
CA GLY A 100 0.06 -3.08 -0.85
C GLY A 100 0.97 -3.84 0.10
N LEU A 101 1.55 -3.14 1.08
CA LEU A 101 2.41 -3.71 2.10
C LEU A 101 1.80 -3.49 3.49
N GLY A 102 1.31 -4.54 4.12
CA GLY A 102 0.85 -4.53 5.51
C GLY A 102 2.06 -4.45 6.45
N LEU A 103 2.18 -3.36 7.19
CA LEU A 103 3.11 -3.25 8.31
C LEU A 103 2.43 -3.80 9.55
N GLY A 104 3.07 -4.80 10.17
CA GLY A 104 2.72 -5.25 11.52
C GLY A 104 2.73 -4.07 12.50
N GLU A 105 2.04 -4.23 13.62
CA GLU A 105 2.21 -3.31 14.75
C GLU A 105 3.71 -3.24 15.08
N ASP A 106 4.29 -2.04 15.04
CA ASP A 106 5.63 -1.81 15.55
C ASP A 106 5.63 -2.29 17.01
N GLU A 107 6.31 -3.40 17.33
CA GLU A 107 6.67 -3.68 18.71
C GLU A 107 7.58 -2.55 19.17
N GLY A 108 6.99 -1.55 19.84
CA GLY A 108 7.65 -0.45 20.52
C GLY A 108 8.45 -0.95 21.73
N GLY A 109 9.40 -1.85 21.49
CA GLY A 109 10.20 -2.58 22.46
C GLY A 109 11.63 -2.05 22.52
N CYS A 110 11.80 -0.78 22.88
CA CYS A 110 13.12 -0.25 23.23
C CYS A 110 13.59 -0.87 24.56
N CYS A 111 14.29 -2.00 24.49
CA CYS A 111 15.08 -2.52 25.61
C CYS A 111 16.28 -3.34 25.13
N SER A 112 17.07 -2.82 24.19
CA SER A 112 18.46 -3.26 23.98
C SER A 112 19.38 -2.81 25.13
N THR A 113 19.00 -3.12 26.37
CA THR A 113 19.95 -3.36 27.46
C THR A 113 20.59 -4.74 27.26
N GLY A 114 21.15 -4.94 26.07
CA GLY A 114 21.88 -6.12 25.66
C GLY A 114 23.36 -5.82 25.75
N ASP A 115 23.99 -6.26 26.83
CA ASP A 115 25.44 -6.45 26.89
C ASP A 115 25.81 -7.44 25.77
N GLY A 116 26.29 -6.90 24.64
CA GLY A 116 26.44 -7.65 23.40
C GLY A 116 27.46 -6.98 22.48
N ALA A 117 28.71 -7.41 22.56
CA ALA A 117 29.80 -6.88 21.75
C ALA A 117 29.55 -7.09 20.25
N GLY A 118 29.52 -6.00 19.46
CA GLY A 118 29.19 -6.04 18.04
C GLY A 118 29.39 -4.70 17.31
N SER A 119 30.63 -4.20 17.26
CA SER A 119 31.01 -3.03 16.44
C SER A 119 30.63 -3.25 14.96
N SER A 120 30.25 -2.24 14.16
CA SER A 120 31.22 -1.29 13.60
C SER A 120 30.56 -0.15 12.80
N SER A 121 30.98 1.10 13.04
CA SER A 121 30.82 2.24 12.11
C SER A 121 32.01 3.22 12.23
N VAL A 122 32.57 3.62 11.08
CA VAL A 122 33.92 4.20 10.88
C VAL A 122 33.80 5.56 10.18
N LEU A 123 34.49 6.64 10.56
CA LEU A 123 35.42 6.93 11.67
C LEU A 123 35.39 8.46 11.95
N LEU A 124 36.14 8.94 12.96
CA LEU A 124 37.10 10.08 12.89
C LEU A 124 37.34 10.77 14.26
N GLY A 125 38.60 11.13 14.55
CA GLY A 125 38.94 12.11 15.61
C GLY A 125 39.98 11.68 16.64
N PHE A 126 41.27 11.65 16.28
CA PHE A 126 42.36 11.57 17.26
C PHE A 126 42.60 12.92 17.95
N ALA A 127 42.62 12.95 19.28
CA ALA A 127 43.30 13.97 20.08
C ALA A 127 43.91 13.31 21.33
N VAL A 128 45.16 13.66 21.65
CA VAL A 128 46.04 12.85 22.51
C VAL A 128 46.55 13.65 23.71
N LEU A 129 46.94 12.92 24.78
CA LEU A 129 47.82 13.31 25.89
C LEU A 129 47.19 14.04 27.11
N GLY A 130 47.35 13.44 28.30
CA GLY A 130 46.76 13.96 29.56
C GLY A 130 47.27 13.33 30.86
N ALA A 131 48.58 13.06 30.95
CA ALA A 131 49.39 12.84 32.17
C ALA A 131 48.83 12.09 33.41
N LEU A 132 49.53 10.99 33.72
CA LEU A 132 49.76 10.41 35.07
C LEU A 132 49.62 11.37 36.28
N ARG A 133 48.95 10.91 37.36
CA ARG A 133 49.64 10.75 38.66
C ARG A 133 48.92 9.85 39.69
N ARG A 134 49.48 8.65 39.80
CA ARG A 134 49.35 7.68 40.90
C ARG A 134 49.74 8.27 42.26
N ARG A 135 48.83 8.35 43.25
CA ARG A 135 49.20 8.05 44.64
C ARG A 135 48.03 7.63 45.55
N ARG A 136 48.13 6.39 46.06
CA ARG A 136 47.37 5.89 47.20
C ARG A 136 47.60 6.79 48.43
N ARG A 137 46.55 7.10 49.18
CA ARG A 137 46.58 7.11 50.66
C ARG A 137 45.25 6.55 51.19
N ARG A 138 45.31 5.36 51.79
CA ARG A 138 44.40 4.99 52.87
C ARG A 138 44.95 5.61 54.15
N SER A 139 44.07 6.01 55.04
CA SER A 139 44.28 6.02 56.48
C SER A 139 42.96 5.67 57.15
#